data_AF-A0A0K0GAZ6-F1
#
_entry.id   AF-A0A0K0GAZ6-F1
#
_cell.length_a   1.000
_cell.length_b   1.000
_cell.length_c   1.000
_cell.angle_alpha   90.00
_cell.angle_beta   90.00
_cell.angle_gamma   90.00
#
_symmetry.space_group_name_H-M   'P 1'
#
loop_
_entity.id
_entity.type
_entity.pdbx_description
1 polymer ?
#
loop_
_entity_poly.entity_id
_entity_poly.type
_entity_poly.pdbx_seq_one_letter_code
_entity_poly.pdbx_strand_id
1 'polypeptide(L)'
;MVDVKKLDKNKRQDKNSHQSPNLVDIRHIQIDMELPAFERLEKYLQDIENPYQFLCGHVAVHVCFSDEGNDLSTQLKHYFSSYNH
;
A
#
# COMPACT_ATOMS: atom_id res chain seq x y z
N MET A 1 -10.79 15.40 -2.19
CA MET A 1 -10.58 15.05 -0.78
C MET A 1 -10.74 13.55 -0.61
N VAL A 2 -9.63 12.81 -0.62
CA VAL A 2 -9.63 11.37 -0.30
C VAL A 2 -10.07 11.16 1.16
N ASP A 3 -11.00 10.23 1.38
CA ASP A 3 -11.53 9.94 2.72
C ASP A 3 -10.55 9.08 3.52
N VAL A 4 -9.80 9.72 4.42
CA VAL A 4 -8.83 9.05 5.32
C VAL A 4 -9.49 7.96 6.17
N LYS A 5 -10.78 8.12 6.54
CA LYS A 5 -11.49 7.11 7.33
C LYS A 5 -11.75 5.84 6.51
N LYS A 6 -11.85 5.94 5.19
CA LYS A 6 -11.95 4.79 4.28
C LYS A 6 -10.62 4.01 4.27
N LEU A 7 -9.49 4.72 4.24
CA LEU A 7 -8.16 4.11 4.29
C LEU A 7 -7.89 3.36 5.60
N ASP A 8 -8.28 3.93 6.74
CA ASP A 8 -8.17 3.25 8.05
C ASP A 8 -8.99 1.96 8.13
N LYS A 9 -10.16 1.92 7.50
CA LYS A 9 -10.98 0.71 7.41
C LYS A 9 -10.32 -0.34 6.53
N ASN A 10 -9.83 0.05 5.35
CA ASN A 10 -9.16 -0.86 4.42
C ASN A 10 -7.89 -1.48 5.02
N LYS A 11 -7.14 -0.73 5.83
CA LYS A 11 -5.95 -1.22 6.54
C LYS A 11 -6.25 -2.38 7.49
N ARG A 12 -7.45 -2.41 8.09
CA ARG A 12 -7.85 -3.37 9.12
C ARG A 12 -8.62 -4.57 8.57
N GLN A 13 -8.80 -4.66 7.26
CA GLN A 13 -9.63 -5.68 6.66
C GLN A 13 -8.86 -7.00 6.51
N ASP A 14 -9.20 -8.00 7.32
CA ASP A 14 -8.52 -9.30 7.36
C ASP A 14 -8.67 -10.09 6.04
N LYS A 15 -7.64 -10.92 5.75
CA LYS A 15 -7.49 -11.80 4.58
C LYS A 15 -8.65 -12.76 4.25
N ASN A 16 -9.69 -12.86 5.09
CA ASN A 16 -10.63 -13.98 5.07
C ASN A 16 -11.98 -13.74 4.34
N SER A 17 -12.13 -12.67 3.57
CA SER A 17 -13.28 -12.60 2.66
C SER A 17 -12.99 -13.41 1.39
N HIS A 18 -13.49 -14.65 1.34
CA HIS A 18 -13.51 -15.55 0.17
C HIS A 18 -14.38 -15.02 -0.99
N GLN A 19 -14.20 -13.77 -1.36
CA GLN A 19 -14.79 -13.10 -2.50
C GLN A 19 -13.68 -12.20 -3.02
N SER A 20 -12.98 -12.62 -4.07
CA SER A 20 -12.08 -11.76 -4.83
C SER A 20 -12.92 -10.63 -5.43
N PRO A 21 -12.91 -9.40 -4.86
CA PRO A 21 -13.51 -8.28 -5.56
C PRO A 21 -12.62 -8.00 -6.78
N ASN A 22 -13.12 -7.24 -7.75
CA ASN A 22 -12.29 -6.66 -8.81
C ASN A 22 -11.14 -5.85 -8.18
N LEU A 23 -9.99 -6.49 -7.96
CA LEU A 23 -8.80 -5.82 -7.47
C LEU A 23 -8.16 -5.08 -8.64
N VAL A 24 -7.76 -3.84 -8.41
CA VAL A 24 -7.05 -3.04 -9.41
C VAL A 24 -5.64 -3.61 -9.60
N ASP A 25 -5.22 -3.78 -10.86
CA ASP A 25 -3.82 -4.11 -11.18
C ASP A 25 -2.98 -2.84 -11.15
N ILE A 26 -2.06 -2.75 -10.19
CA ILE A 26 -1.19 -1.59 -9.98
C ILE A 26 -0.35 -1.26 -11.22
N ARG A 27 -0.08 -2.25 -12.08
CA ARG A 27 0.70 -2.06 -13.31
C ARG A 27 -0.02 -1.16 -14.33
N HIS A 28 -1.33 -0.99 -14.19
CA HIS A 28 -2.13 -0.11 -15.06
C HIS A 28 -2.27 1.31 -14.50
N ILE A 29 -1.77 1.57 -13.30
CA ILE A 29 -1.83 2.90 -12.69
C ILE A 29 -0.63 3.71 -13.14
N GLN A 30 -0.91 4.91 -13.65
CA GLN A 30 0.11 5.86 -14.07
C GLN A 30 0.14 7.06 -13.14
N ILE A 31 1.31 7.36 -12.59
CA ILE A 31 1.53 8.56 -11.80
C ILE A 31 1.94 9.68 -12.75
N ASP A 32 1.10 10.69 -12.87
CA ASP A 32 1.44 11.92 -13.58
C ASP A 32 2.40 12.76 -12.73
N MET A 33 3.67 12.79 -13.12
CA MET A 33 4.72 13.47 -12.37
C MET A 33 4.68 14.99 -12.50
N GLU A 34 3.92 15.52 -13.47
CA GLU A 34 3.75 16.96 -13.67
C GLU A 34 2.79 17.58 -12.65
N LEU A 35 1.94 16.77 -12.02
CA LEU A 35 1.02 17.22 -10.98
C LEU A 35 1.76 17.52 -9.66
N PRO A 36 1.26 18.48 -8.85
CA PRO A 36 1.70 18.69 -7.48
C PRO A 36 1.57 17.43 -6.62
N ALA A 37 2.44 17.29 -5.61
CA ALA A 37 2.54 16.07 -4.81
C ALA A 37 1.21 15.60 -4.20
N PHE A 38 0.39 16.54 -3.71
CA PHE A 38 -0.91 16.22 -3.13
C PHE A 38 -1.92 15.73 -4.19
N GLU A 39 -1.97 16.38 -5.34
CA GLU A 39 -2.87 16.00 -6.44
C GLU A 39 -2.49 14.63 -7.02
N ARG A 40 -1.18 14.34 -7.14
CA ARG A 40 -0.68 13.00 -7.50
C ARG A 40 -1.15 11.94 -6.52
N LEU A 41 -1.05 12.22 -5.23
CA LEU A 41 -1.48 11.31 -4.18
C LEU A 41 -3.00 11.09 -4.24
N GLU A 42 -3.78 12.15 -4.41
CA GLU A 42 -5.24 12.02 -4.52
C GLU A 42 -5.65 11.20 -5.75
N LYS A 43 -5.03 11.45 -6.90
CA LYS A 43 -5.28 10.69 -8.14
C LYS A 43 -4.90 9.22 -7.97
N TYR A 44 -3.71 8.94 -7.40
CA TYR A 44 -3.29 7.57 -7.11
C TYR A 44 -4.30 6.82 -6.23
N LEU A 45 -4.77 7.45 -5.16
CA LEU A 45 -5.72 6.84 -4.22
C LEU A 45 -7.10 6.62 -4.84
N GLN A 46 -7.49 7.43 -5.83
CA GLN A 46 -8.69 7.20 -6.64
C GLN A 46 -8.50 6.00 -7.58
N ASP A 47 -7.37 5.94 -8.28
CA ASP A 47 -7.10 4.93 -9.30
C ASP A 47 -6.87 3.53 -8.71
N ILE A 48 -6.15 3.42 -7.58
CA ILE A 48 -5.86 2.12 -6.94
C ILE A 48 -7.05 1.55 -6.17
N GLU A 49 -8.02 2.40 -5.81
CA GLU A 49 -9.16 2.15 -4.93
C GLU A 49 -8.82 1.68 -3.50
N ASN A 50 -8.01 0.63 -3.38
CA ASN A 50 -7.51 0.06 -2.14
C ASN A 50 -5.98 -0.18 -2.19
N PRO A 51 -5.15 0.74 -1.64
CA PRO A 51 -3.70 0.57 -1.65
C PRO A 51 -3.19 -0.55 -0.73
N TYR A 52 -4.06 -1.15 0.11
CA TYR A 52 -3.71 -2.26 0.99
C TYR A 52 -4.02 -3.63 0.37
N GLN A 53 -4.80 -3.67 -0.72
CA GLN A 53 -5.15 -4.91 -1.39
C GLN A 53 -5.36 -4.67 -2.89
N PHE A 54 -4.43 -5.15 -3.72
CA PHE A 54 -4.41 -4.91 -5.16
C PHE A 54 -3.74 -6.07 -5.90
N LEU A 55 -3.75 -6.04 -7.24
CA LEU A 55 -3.03 -7.00 -8.08
C LEU A 55 -1.72 -6.42 -8.60
N CYS A 56 -0.70 -7.27 -8.70
CA CYS A 56 0.47 -7.05 -9.54
C CYS A 56 0.50 -8.18 -10.56
N GLY A 57 -0.20 -7.98 -11.68
CA GLY A 57 -0.51 -9.03 -12.63
C GLY A 57 -1.32 -10.16 -12.02
N HIS A 58 -0.77 -11.37 -12.00
CA HIS A 58 -1.47 -12.53 -11.44
C HIS A 58 -1.28 -12.68 -9.93
N VAL A 59 -0.49 -11.80 -9.30
CA VAL A 59 -0.19 -11.85 -7.87
C VAL A 59 -1.12 -10.92 -7.11
N ALA A 60 -1.90 -11.46 -6.18
CA ALA A 60 -2.62 -10.66 -5.20
C ALA A 60 -1.66 -10.17 -4.11
N VAL A 61 -1.55 -8.86 -3.97
CA VAL A 61 -0.72 -8.19 -2.97
C VAL A 61 -1.62 -7.70 -1.84
N HIS A 62 -1.25 -8.03 -0.61
CA HIS A 62 -1.89 -7.51 0.59
C HIS A 62 -0.81 -6.84 1.45
N VAL A 63 -1.01 -5.57 1.78
CA VAL A 63 -0.11 -4.79 2.63
C VAL A 63 -0.74 -4.65 4.01
N CYS A 64 -0.15 -5.29 5.02
CA CYS A 64 -0.52 -5.10 6.42
C CYS A 64 0.62 -4.42 7.16
N PHE A 65 0.27 -3.63 8.17
CA PHE A 65 1.22 -3.25 9.20
C PHE A 65 1.02 -4.18 10.39
N SER A 66 2.11 -4.76 10.88
CA SER A 66 2.06 -5.46 12.16
C SER A 66 1.95 -4.44 13.27
N ASP A 67 1.06 -4.67 14.24
CA ASP A 67 1.04 -3.91 15.50
C ASP A 67 2.26 -4.26 16.39
N GLU A 68 2.88 -5.42 16.12
CA GLU A 68 4.01 -5.99 16.84
C GLU A 68 5.22 -6.11 15.91
N GLY A 69 6.28 -5.35 16.16
CA GLY A 69 7.51 -5.41 15.38
C GLY A 69 8.20 -4.06 15.22
N ASN A 70 9.48 -4.11 14.83
CA ASN A 70 10.26 -2.93 14.54
C ASN A 70 9.77 -2.27 13.25
N ASP A 71 9.65 -0.94 13.25
CA ASP A 71 9.38 -0.21 12.01
C ASP A 71 10.47 -0.47 10.97
N LEU A 72 10.14 -0.25 9.69
CA LEU A 72 11.08 -0.46 8.58
C LEU A 72 12.39 0.29 8.80
N SER A 73 12.34 1.47 9.41
CA SER A 73 13.54 2.28 9.69
C SER A 73 14.48 1.59 10.68
N THR A 74 13.94 0.95 11.69
CA THR A 74 14.65 0.20 12.73
C THR A 74 15.23 -1.08 12.15
N GLN A 75 14.46 -1.76 11.30
CA GLN A 75 14.93 -2.94 10.59
C GLN A 75 16.10 -2.63 9.64
N LEU A 76 16.01 -1.52 8.88
CA LEU A 76 17.08 -1.06 7.98
C LEU A 76 18.33 -0.64 8.76
N LYS A 77 18.17 0.10 9.86
CA LYS A 77 19.29 0.46 10.75
C LYS A 77 20.02 -0.79 11.25
N HIS A 78 19.28 -1.79 11.74
CA HIS A 78 19.85 -3.05 12.20
C HIS A 78 20.62 -3.77 11.08
N TYR A 79 20.02 -3.88 9.89
CA TYR A 79 20.64 -4.51 8.73
C TYR A 79 21.98 -3.86 8.37
N PHE A 80 22.01 -2.52 8.19
CA PHE A 80 23.24 -1.82 7.85
C PHE A 80 24.28 -1.83 8.97
N SER A 81 23.85 -1.85 10.23
CA SER A 81 24.77 -1.95 11.38
C SER A 81 25.39 -3.34 11.51
N SER A 82 24.66 -4.39 11.11
CA SER A 82 25.14 -5.77 11.13
C SER A 82 26.13 -6.13 10.01
N TYR A 83 26.22 -5.31 8.95
CA TYR A 83 27.09 -5.51 7.79
C TYR A 83 28.47 -4.83 7.92
N ASN A 84 28.73 -4.13 9.03
CA ASN A 84 29.98 -3.39 9.28
C ASN A 84 30.96 -4.16 10.19
N HIS A 85 30.94 -5.50 10.16
CA HIS A 85 31.89 -6.37 10.86
C HIS A 85 32.65 -7.27 9.88
#